data_AF-A0A3D8PN77-F1
#
_entry.id   AF-A0A3D8PN77-F1
#
_cell.length_a   1.000
_cell.length_b   1.000
_cell.length_c   1.000
_cell.angle_alpha   90.00
_cell.angle_beta   90.00
_cell.angle_gamma   90.00
#
_symmetry.space_group_name_H-M   'P 1'
#
loop_
_entity.id
_entity.type
_entity.pdbx_description
1 polymer ?
#
loop_
_entity_poly.entity_id
_entity_poly.type
_entity_poly.pdbx_seq_one_letter_code
_entity_poly.pdbx_strand_id
1 'polypeptide(L)'
;MIIFTVLYIIGYTKYIRRKENRANQQLVENSSLIQSLTAEKEQLLQLIHHSNIPQKYVSIGALQTFEQYVVNGRADNLKEAINLYEQELRHQEHMNELRQLKQIEIATYQKADEAATVGWINLFTRR
;
A
#
# COMPACT_ATOMS: atom_id res chain seq x y z
N MET A 1 44.29 -41.23 -15.83
CA MET A 1 42.94 -40.72 -16.18
C MET A 1 41.92 -40.93 -15.05
N ILE A 2 41.71 -42.15 -14.54
CA ILE A 2 40.69 -42.44 -13.51
C ILE A 2 40.91 -41.67 -12.19
N ILE A 3 42.15 -41.49 -11.74
CA ILE A 3 42.45 -40.76 -10.50
C ILE A 3 42.07 -39.26 -10.63
N PHE A 4 42.27 -38.67 -11.80
CA PHE A 4 41.92 -37.28 -12.06
C PHE A 4 40.40 -37.06 -12.08
N THR A 5 39.63 -37.99 -12.64
CA THR A 5 38.17 -37.88 -12.66
C THR A 5 37.58 -38.02 -11.26
N VAL A 6 38.13 -38.92 -10.43
CA VAL A 6 37.72 -39.06 -9.02
C VAL A 6 38.01 -37.79 -8.22
N LEU A 7 39.21 -37.21 -8.35
CA LEU A 7 39.56 -35.96 -7.68
C LEU A 7 38.67 -34.79 -8.12
N TYR A 8 38.33 -34.72 -9.41
CA TYR A 8 37.41 -33.70 -9.93
C TYR A 8 36.00 -33.83 -9.33
N ILE A 9 35.46 -35.04 -9.24
CA ILE A 9 34.13 -35.30 -8.65
C ILE A 9 34.12 -34.94 -7.14
N ILE A 10 35.18 -35.28 -6.41
CA ILE A 10 35.30 -34.93 -4.98
C ILE A 10 35.39 -33.41 -4.80
N GLY A 11 36.17 -32.72 -5.63
CA GLY A 11 36.26 -31.26 -5.61
C GLY A 11 34.93 -30.59 -5.91
N TYR A 12 34.23 -31.06 -6.94
CA TYR A 12 32.93 -30.52 -7.38
C TYR A 12 31.83 -30.71 -6.32
N THR A 13 31.73 -31.91 -5.74
CA THR A 13 30.77 -32.19 -4.65
C THR A 13 31.04 -31.36 -3.40
N LYS A 14 32.32 -31.13 -3.04
CA LYS A 14 32.71 -30.27 -1.92
C LYS A 14 32.38 -28.79 -2.18
N TYR A 15 32.53 -28.33 -3.42
CA TYR A 15 32.16 -26.99 -3.84
C TYR A 15 30.64 -26.75 -3.72
N ILE A 16 29.83 -27.69 -4.23
CA ILE A 16 28.37 -27.62 -4.11
C ILE A 16 27.93 -27.57 -2.65
N ARG A 17 28.44 -28.47 -1.80
CA ARG A 17 28.11 -28.49 -0.37
C ARG A 17 28.45 -27.18 0.35
N ARG A 18 29.56 -26.53 0.01
CA ARG A 18 29.91 -25.22 0.60
C ARG A 18 28.94 -24.12 0.19
N LYS A 19 28.47 -24.13 -1.06
CA LYS A 19 27.49 -23.16 -1.56
C LYS A 19 26.13 -23.37 -0.89
N GLU A 20 25.70 -24.63 -0.78
CA GLU A 20 24.45 -25.02 -0.11
C GLU A 20 24.47 -24.70 1.38
N ASN A 21 25.58 -24.96 2.08
CA ASN A 21 25.71 -24.61 3.50
C ASN A 21 25.63 -23.09 3.73
N ARG A 22 26.22 -22.26 2.86
CA ARG A 22 26.08 -20.80 2.95
C ARG A 22 24.64 -20.34 2.72
N ALA A 23 23.95 -20.92 1.75
CA ALA A 23 22.55 -20.63 1.50
C ALA A 23 21.66 -21.05 2.69
N ASN A 24 21.92 -22.22 3.27
CA ASN A 24 21.21 -22.71 4.45
C ASN A 24 21.48 -21.84 5.69
N GLN A 25 22.72 -21.37 5.88
CA GLN A 25 23.04 -20.41 6.94
C GLN A 25 22.26 -19.11 6.79
N GLN A 26 22.22 -18.54 5.57
CA GLN A 26 21.41 -17.35 5.29
C GLN A 26 19.92 -17.58 5.52
N LEU A 27 19.40 -18.77 5.18
CA LEU A 27 17.99 -19.11 5.44
C LEU A 27 17.70 -19.22 6.94
N VAL A 28 18.63 -19.72 7.74
CA VAL A 28 18.51 -19.80 9.20
C VAL A 28 18.61 -18.40 9.84
N GLU A 29 19.52 -17.55 9.35
CA GLU A 29 19.63 -16.16 9.79
C GLU A 29 18.37 -15.38 9.43
N ASN A 30 17.89 -15.50 8.20
CA ASN A 30 16.65 -14.85 7.77
C ASN A 30 15.43 -15.37 8.53
N SER A 31 15.35 -16.67 8.80
CA SER A 31 14.21 -17.23 9.56
C SER A 31 14.21 -16.76 11.01
N SER A 32 15.38 -16.67 11.66
CA SER A 32 15.49 -16.11 13.01
C SER A 32 15.17 -14.61 13.05
N LEU A 33 15.60 -13.85 12.04
CA LEU A 33 15.25 -12.44 11.87
C LEU A 33 13.73 -12.26 11.64
N ILE A 34 13.12 -13.09 10.80
CA ILE A 34 11.67 -13.07 10.60
C ILE A 34 10.96 -13.37 11.91
N GLN A 35 11.41 -14.37 12.67
CA GLN A 35 10.83 -14.69 13.98
C GLN A 35 10.93 -13.52 14.96
N SER A 36 12.09 -12.86 15.04
CA SER A 36 12.24 -11.69 15.93
C SER A 36 11.34 -10.54 15.51
N LEU A 37 11.25 -10.25 14.20
CA LEU A 37 10.37 -9.20 13.67
C LEU A 37 8.89 -9.52 13.89
N THR A 38 8.50 -10.80 13.79
CA THR A 38 7.12 -11.22 14.07
C THR A 38 6.77 -11.06 15.54
N ALA A 39 7.69 -11.39 16.45
CA ALA A 39 7.49 -11.22 17.88
C ALA A 39 7.40 -9.73 18.27
N GLU A 40 8.28 -8.89 17.73
CA GLU A 40 8.25 -7.44 17.94
C GLU A 40 6.95 -6.82 17.43
N LYS A 41 6.51 -7.21 16.22
CA LYS A 41 5.23 -6.78 15.67
C LYS A 41 4.06 -7.15 16.59
N GLU A 42 4.05 -8.37 17.11
CA GLU A 42 2.97 -8.84 17.98
C GLU A 42 2.94 -8.08 19.31
N GLN A 43 4.11 -7.77 19.89
CA GLN A 43 4.23 -6.91 21.07
C GLN A 43 3.68 -5.50 20.80
N LEU A 44 4.05 -4.89 19.66
CA LEU A 44 3.54 -3.58 19.27
C LEU A 44 2.02 -3.59 19.06
N LEU A 45 1.49 -4.64 18.43
CA LEU A 45 0.04 -4.79 18.24
C LEU A 45 -0.68 -4.93 19.59
N GLN A 46 -0.12 -5.68 20.53
CA GLN A 46 -0.68 -5.76 21.88
C GLN A 46 -0.71 -4.39 22.55
N LEU A 47 0.36 -3.61 22.47
CA LEU A 47 0.40 -2.24 23.01
C LEU A 47 -0.66 -1.34 22.37
N ILE A 48 -0.82 -1.44 21.04
CA ILE A 48 -1.84 -0.70 20.31
C ILE A 48 -3.26 -1.14 20.71
N HIS A 49 -3.51 -2.43 20.89
CA HIS A 49 -4.82 -2.95 21.32
C HIS A 49 -5.23 -2.45 22.72
N HIS A 50 -4.26 -2.22 23.61
CA HIS A 50 -4.52 -1.60 24.91
C HIS A 50 -4.67 -0.08 24.83
N SER A 51 -4.27 0.52 23.71
CA SER A 51 -4.41 1.96 23.47
C SER A 51 -5.78 2.27 22.85
N ASN A 52 -6.41 3.35 23.28
CA ASN A 52 -7.71 3.80 22.75
C ASN A 52 -7.57 4.58 21.42
N ILE A 53 -6.53 4.27 20.62
CA ILE A 53 -6.20 5.00 19.41
C ILE A 53 -7.05 4.47 18.24
N PRO A 54 -7.80 5.34 17.53
CA PRO A 54 -8.55 4.94 16.35
C PRO A 54 -7.66 4.31 15.27
N GLN A 55 -8.11 3.20 14.68
CA GLN A 55 -7.36 2.46 13.67
C GLN A 55 -6.95 3.31 12.46
N LYS A 56 -7.73 4.34 12.12
CA LYS A 56 -7.41 5.29 11.04
C LYS A 56 -6.07 6.04 11.23
N TYR A 57 -5.61 6.20 12.47
CA TYR A 57 -4.34 6.87 12.80
C TYR A 57 -3.15 5.91 12.95
N VAL A 58 -3.41 4.61 12.98
CA VAL A 58 -2.40 3.55 13.19
C VAL A 58 -1.76 3.12 11.86
N SER A 59 -2.25 3.65 10.74
CA SER A 59 -1.65 3.36 9.43
C SER A 59 -0.28 4.04 9.27
N ILE A 60 0.64 3.37 8.57
CA ILE A 60 1.97 3.93 8.24
C ILE A 60 1.81 5.27 7.52
N GLY A 61 0.83 5.41 6.62
CA GLY A 61 0.58 6.66 5.90
C GLY A 61 0.18 7.81 6.83
N ALA A 62 -0.68 7.55 7.83
CA ALA A 62 -1.06 8.56 8.82
C ALA A 62 0.16 8.98 9.66
N LEU A 63 0.96 8.03 10.14
CA LEU A 63 2.16 8.30 10.94
C LEU A 63 3.21 9.11 10.17
N GLN A 64 3.47 8.75 8.90
CA GLN A 64 4.36 9.51 8.02
C GLN A 64 3.85 10.93 7.80
N THR A 65 2.54 11.10 7.67
CA THR A 65 1.94 12.43 7.50
C THR A 65 2.09 13.27 8.77
N PHE A 66 1.89 12.68 9.95
CA PHE A 66 2.14 13.36 11.22
C PHE A 66 3.61 13.77 11.38
N GLU A 67 4.53 12.86 11.08
CA GLU A 67 5.97 13.15 11.08
C GLU A 67 6.30 14.33 10.16
N GLN A 68 5.78 14.32 8.93
CA GLN A 68 5.96 15.42 7.98
C GLN A 68 5.40 16.74 8.50
N TYR A 69 4.26 16.75 9.19
CA TYR A 69 3.71 17.97 9.75
C TYR A 69 4.61 18.56 10.84
N VAL A 70 5.18 17.71 11.69
CA VAL A 70 6.09 18.15 12.75
C VAL A 70 7.43 18.61 12.16
N VAL A 71 8.04 17.82 11.27
CA VAL A 71 9.34 18.13 10.64
C VAL A 71 9.27 19.44 9.85
N ASN A 72 8.17 19.70 9.16
CA ASN A 72 8.00 20.92 8.38
C ASN A 72 7.49 22.11 9.21
N GLY A 73 7.34 21.97 10.53
CA GLY A 73 6.84 23.03 11.41
C GLY A 73 5.38 23.44 11.15
N ARG A 74 4.58 22.55 10.53
CA ARG A 74 3.14 22.75 10.31
C ARG A 74 2.32 22.47 11.56
N ALA A 75 2.84 21.65 12.47
CA ALA A 75 2.24 21.30 13.74
C ALA A 75 3.30 21.27 14.83
N ASP A 76 3.02 21.91 15.96
CA ASP A 76 3.92 21.93 17.12
C ASP A 76 3.71 20.73 18.02
N ASN A 77 2.55 20.08 17.90
CA ASN A 77 2.16 18.95 18.73
C ASN A 77 1.28 17.95 17.96
N LEU A 78 1.13 16.75 18.52
CA LEU A 78 0.35 15.67 17.91
C LEU A 78 -1.13 16.04 17.72
N LYS A 79 -1.71 16.85 18.62
CA LYS A 79 -3.11 17.29 18.51
C LYS A 79 -3.31 18.15 17.25
N GLU A 80 -2.40 19.07 16.97
CA GLU A 80 -2.41 19.88 15.75
C GLU A 80 -2.18 19.03 14.50
N ALA A 81 -1.24 18.09 14.55
CA ALA A 81 -1.00 17.18 13.44
C ALA A 81 -2.25 16.35 13.10
N ILE A 82 -2.95 15.83 14.11
CA ILE A 82 -4.22 15.12 13.94
C ILE A 82 -5.29 16.04 13.37
N ASN A 83 -5.42 17.27 13.88
CA ASN A 83 -6.42 18.22 13.37
C ASN A 83 -6.19 18.54 11.89
N LEU A 84 -4.94 18.78 11.49
CA LEU A 84 -4.57 19.02 10.08
C LEU A 84 -4.88 17.81 9.21
N TYR A 85 -4.56 16.61 9.69
CA TYR A 85 -4.84 15.38 8.99
C TYR A 85 -6.34 15.14 8.78
N GLU A 86 -7.17 15.35 9.81
CA GLU A 86 -8.62 15.24 9.70
C GLU A 86 -9.22 16.29 8.76
N GLN A 87 -8.65 17.49 8.75
CA GLN A 87 -9.06 18.53 7.81
C GLN A 87 -8.75 18.13 6.36
N GLU A 88 -7.54 17.61 6.12
CA GLU A 88 -7.13 17.14 4.81
C GLU A 88 -7.99 15.95 4.34
N LEU A 89 -8.28 15.00 5.23
CA LEU A 89 -9.09 13.82 4.92
C LEU A 89 -10.51 14.21 4.52
N ARG A 90 -11.16 15.11 5.29
CA ARG A 90 -12.47 15.66 4.92
C ARG A 90 -12.44 16.42 3.61
N HIS A 91 -11.36 17.16 3.34
CA HIS A 91 -11.20 17.87 2.08
C HIS A 91 -11.11 16.89 0.90
N GLN A 92 -10.36 15.81 1.04
CA GLN A 92 -10.26 14.77 0.02
C GLN A 92 -11.58 14.04 -0.23
N GLU A 93 -12.32 13.70 0.82
CA GLU A 93 -13.67 13.13 0.71
C GLU A 93 -14.59 14.06 -0.08
N HIS A 94 -14.63 15.34 0.29
CA HIS A 94 -15.45 16.33 -0.41
C HIS A 94 -15.05 16.49 -1.89
N MET A 95 -13.75 16.52 -2.19
CA MET A 95 -13.27 16.59 -3.58
C MET A 95 -13.65 15.34 -4.39
N ASN A 96 -13.70 14.16 -3.76
CA ASN A 96 -14.12 12.93 -4.42
C ASN A 96 -15.62 12.93 -4.72
N GLU A 97 -16.45 13.41 -3.79
CA GLU A 97 -17.90 13.60 -4.01
C GLU A 97 -18.16 14.55 -5.18
N LEU A 98 -17.47 15.70 -5.22
CA LEU A 98 -17.60 16.67 -6.31
C LEU A 98 -17.20 16.06 -7.67
N ARG A 99 -16.15 15.24 -7.70
CA ARG A 99 -15.76 14.53 -8.93
C ARG A 99 -16.84 13.56 -9.41
N GLN A 100 -17.47 12.82 -8.50
CA GLN A 100 -18.55 11.91 -8.83
C GLN A 100 -19.78 12.66 -9.37
N LEU A 101 -20.17 13.75 -8.71
CA LEU A 101 -21.28 14.59 -9.17
C LEU A 101 -21.03 15.13 -10.58
N LYS A 102 -19.82 15.63 -10.84
CA LYS A 102 -19.44 16.13 -12.16
C LYS A 102 -19.49 15.03 -13.24
N GLN A 103 -19.08 13.80 -12.91
CA GLN A 103 -19.19 12.67 -13.83
C GLN A 103 -20.65 12.31 -14.14
N ILE A 104 -21.51 12.33 -13.13
CA ILE A 104 -22.95 12.09 -13.30
C ILE A 104 -23.56 13.18 -14.18
N GLU A 105 -23.22 14.44 -13.93
CA GLU A 105 -23.70 15.57 -14.72
C GLU A 105 -23.33 15.42 -16.21
N ILE A 106 -22.06 15.12 -16.51
CA ILE A 106 -21.60 14.87 -17.89
C ILE A 106 -22.39 13.72 -18.53
N ALA A 107 -22.57 12.61 -17.82
CA ALA A 107 -23.32 11.47 -18.34
C ALA A 107 -24.81 11.80 -18.56
N THR A 108 -25.42 12.63 -17.71
CA THR A 108 -26.81 13.07 -17.89
C THR A 108 -26.98 13.97 -19.10
N TYR A 109 -26.03 14.90 -19.34
CA TYR A 109 -26.06 15.74 -20.55
C TYR A 109 -25.90 14.91 -21.82
N GLN A 110 -24.97 13.96 -21.84
CA GLN A 110 -24.78 13.07 -22.99
C GLN A 110 -26.06 12.27 -23.32
N LYS A 111 -26.70 11.69 -22.30
CA LYS A 111 -27.96 10.95 -22.48
C LYS A 111 -29.11 11.84 -22.93
N ALA A 112 -29.17 13.08 -22.45
CA ALA A 112 -30.17 14.05 -22.88
C ALA A 112 -30.00 14.42 -24.36
N ASP A 113 -28.75 14.63 -24.80
CA ASP A 113 -28.41 14.91 -26.21
C ASP A 113 -28.73 13.71 -27.12
N GLU A 114 -28.40 12.49 -26.69
CA GLU A 114 -28.77 11.27 -27.41
C GLU A 114 -30.29 11.13 -27.54
N ALA A 115 -31.02 11.31 -26.44
CA ALA A 115 -32.48 11.24 -26.43
C ALA A 115 -33.11 12.34 -27.32
N ALA A 116 -32.58 13.57 -27.28
CA ALA A 116 -33.02 14.64 -28.16
C ALA A 116 -32.77 14.29 -29.63
N THR A 117 -31.58 13.79 -29.96
CA THR A 117 -31.22 13.36 -31.33
C THR A 117 -32.15 12.26 -31.83
N VAL A 118 -32.42 11.23 -31.02
CA VAL A 118 -33.38 10.16 -31.33
C VAL A 118 -34.79 10.73 -31.52
N GLY A 119 -35.20 11.68 -30.67
CA GLY A 119 -36.46 12.39 -30.79
C GLY A 119 -36.61 13.12 -32.13
N TRP A 120 -35.57 13.85 -32.56
CA TRP A 120 -35.54 14.49 -33.87
C TRP A 120 -35.60 13.48 -35.01
N ILE A 121 -34.80 12.41 -34.96
CA ILE A 121 -34.80 11.36 -36.00
C ILE A 121 -36.21 10.75 -36.16
N ASN A 122 -36.88 10.42 -35.05
CA ASN A 122 -38.25 9.90 -35.09
C ASN A 122 -39.26 10.90 -35.67
N LEU A 123 -39.07 12.20 -35.43
CA LEU A 123 -39.92 13.26 -35.99
C LEU A 123 -39.75 13.38 -37.51
N PHE A 124 -38.52 13.25 -38.02
CA PHE A 124 -38.23 13.31 -39.45
C PHE A 124 -38.57 12.02 -40.20
N THR A 125 -38.59 10.86 -39.53
CA THR A 125 -38.90 9.55 -40.15
C THR A 125 -40.37 9.16 -40.11
N ARG A 126 -41.21 9.85 -39.31
CA ARG A 126 -42.68 9.63 -39.24
C ARG A 126 -43.50 10.43 -40.28
N ARG A 127 -42.86 11.18 -41.15
CA ARG A 127 -43.48 11.78 -42.35
C ARG A 127 -43.27 10.88 -43.55
#